data_AF-A0A7X8SKE4-F1
#
_entry.id   AF-A0A7X8SKE4-F1
#
_cell.length_a   1.000
_cell.length_b   1.000
_cell.length_c   1.000
_cell.angle_alpha   90.00
_cell.angle_beta   90.00
_cell.angle_gamma   90.00
#
_symmetry.space_group_name_H-M   'P 1'
#
loop_
_entity.id
_entity.type
_entity.pdbx_description
1 polymer ?
#
loop_
_entity_poly.entity_id
_entity_poly.type
_entity_poly.pdbx_seq_one_letter_code
_entity_poly.pdbx_strand_id
1 'polypeptide(L)' 'MENTILSAIESLEKQVATMQGRIHEMQSNGSSLKDTEHIKVRIKRHKQELNELRFQQARG' A
#
# COMPACT_ATOMS: atom_id res chain seq x y z
N MET A 1 10.79 18.05 13.07
CA MET A 1 11.20 16.76 12.45
C MET A 1 10.12 15.68 12.60
N GLU A 2 9.14 15.81 13.51
CA GLU A 2 8.04 14.85 13.72
C GLU A 2 7.08 14.64 12.53
N ASN A 3 7.11 15.49 11.50
CA ASN A 3 6.12 15.44 10.43
C ASN A 3 6.49 14.50 9.26
N THR A 4 7.67 13.87 9.26
CA THR A 4 8.12 13.02 8.13
C THR A 4 7.51 11.61 8.17
N ILE A 5 7.35 11.02 9.35
CA ILE A 5 6.78 9.67 9.51
C ILE A 5 5.28 9.70 9.16
N LEU A 6 4.55 10.71 9.63
CA LEU A 6 3.13 10.88 9.31
C LEU A 6 2.92 11.03 7.81
N SER A 7 3.67 11.93 7.15
CA SER A 7 3.59 12.10 5.69
C SER A 7 3.99 10.83 4.91
N ALA A 8 4.94 10.03 5.43
CA ALA A 8 5.30 8.75 4.82
C ALA A 8 4.15 7.72 4.94
N ILE A 9 3.48 7.66 6.10
CA ILE A 9 2.30 6.82 6.32
C ILE A 9 1.18 7.22 5.36
N GLU A 10 0.82 8.50 5.30
CA GLU A 10 -0.24 9.00 4.40
C GLU A 10 0.06 8.69 2.93
N SER A 11 1.32 8.87 2.51
CA SER A 11 1.76 8.56 1.15
C SER A 11 1.61 7.06 0.83
N LEU A 12 2.03 6.19 1.74
CA LEU A 12 1.93 4.74 1.55
C LEU A 12 0.47 4.26 1.58
N GLU A 13 -0.38 4.83 2.43
CA GLU A 13 -1.82 4.55 2.45
C GLU A 13 -2.47 4.90 1.12
N LYS A 14 -2.16 6.08 0.57
CA LYS A 14 -2.65 6.51 -0.74
C LYS A 14 -2.18 5.56 -1.85
N GLN A 15 -0.92 5.16 -1.83
CA GLN A 15 -0.38 4.21 -2.81
C GLN A 15 -1.06 2.84 -2.72
N VAL A 16 -1.32 2.34 -1.51
CA VAL A 16 -2.07 1.08 -1.31
C VAL A 16 -3.48 1.20 -1.88
N ALA A 17 -4.21 2.27 -1.56
CA ALA A 17 -5.56 2.50 -2.07
C ALA A 17 -5.59 2.57 -3.61
N THR A 18 -4.65 3.31 -4.21
CA THR A 18 -4.52 3.37 -5.69
C THR A 18 -4.24 2.00 -6.30
N MET A 19 -3.31 1.23 -5.71
CA MET A 19 -3.01 -0.12 -6.22
C MET A 19 -4.19 -1.08 -6.08
N GLN A 20 -4.99 -0.97 -5.01
CA GLN A 20 -6.22 -1.75 -4.84
C GLN A 20 -7.27 -1.38 -5.90
N GLY A 21 -7.44 -0.08 -6.18
CA GLY A 21 -8.31 0.38 -7.27
C GLY A 21 -7.90 -0.18 -8.63
N ARG A 22 -6.60 -0.15 -8.95
CA ARG A 22 -6.06 -0.73 -10.18
C ARG A 22 -6.32 -2.24 -10.30
N ILE A 23 -6.21 -3.00 -9.20
CA ILE A 23 -6.56 -4.43 -9.21
C ILE A 23 -8.03 -4.61 -9.56
N HIS A 24 -8.90 -3.82 -8.94
CA HIS A 24 -10.35 -3.86 -9.19
C HIS A 24 -10.69 -3.56 -10.66
N GLU A 25 -10.09 -2.49 -11.22
CA GLU A 25 -10.25 -2.13 -12.63
C GLU A 25 -9.74 -3.22 -13.57
N MET A 26 -8.53 -3.75 -13.31
CA MET A 26 -7.95 -4.82 -14.13
C MET A 26 -8.81 -6.09 -14.13
N GLN A 27 -9.29 -6.50 -12.96
CA GLN A 27 -10.16 -7.66 -12.82
C GLN A 27 -11.53 -7.44 -13.48
N SER A 28 -12.10 -6.23 -13.35
CA SER A 28 -13.32 -5.84 -14.05
C SER A 28 -13.14 -5.86 -15.58
N ASN A 29 -11.93 -5.55 -16.06
CA ASN A 29 -11.57 -5.58 -17.48
C ASN A 29 -11.12 -6.98 -17.96
N GLY A 30 -11.34 -8.03 -17.15
CA GLY A 30 -11.08 -9.42 -17.54
C GLY A 30 -9.64 -9.91 -17.30
N SER A 31 -8.80 -9.14 -16.62
CA SER A 31 -7.47 -9.63 -16.19
C SER A 31 -7.61 -10.75 -15.18
N SER A 32 -6.78 -11.77 -15.29
CA SER A 32 -6.80 -12.90 -14.37
C SER A 32 -6.22 -12.54 -12.99
N LEU A 33 -6.48 -13.39 -12.00
CA LEU A 33 -5.86 -13.28 -10.68
C LEU A 33 -4.32 -13.29 -10.76
N LYS A 34 -3.77 -14.05 -11.72
CA LYS A 34 -2.33 -14.15 -11.95
C LYS A 34 -1.76 -12.83 -12.48
N ASP A 35 -2.49 -12.15 -13.35
CA ASP A 35 -2.07 -10.86 -13.92
C ASP A 35 -2.01 -9.76 -12.84
N THR A 36 -2.84 -9.85 -11.81
CA THR A 36 -2.85 -8.88 -10.70
C THR A 36 -1.95 -9.26 -9.51
N GLU A 37 -1.33 -10.44 -9.55
CA GLU A 37 -0.60 -10.99 -8.40
C GLU A 37 0.62 -10.15 -8.02
N HIS A 38 1.34 -9.64 -9.02
CA HIS A 38 2.48 -8.75 -8.78
C HIS A 38 2.08 -7.46 -8.04
N ILE A 39 0.88 -6.94 -8.28
CA ILE A 39 0.34 -5.76 -7.59
C ILE A 39 -0.03 -6.12 -6.15
N LYS A 40 -0.64 -7.29 -5.92
CA LYS A 40 -0.96 -7.78 -4.57
C LYS A 40 0.28 -7.97 -3.70
N VAL A 41 1.37 -8.50 -4.28
CA VAL A 41 2.66 -8.62 -3.59
C VAL A 41 3.20 -7.26 -3.18
N ARG A 42 3.12 -6.26 -4.06
CA ARG A 42 3.53 -4.88 -3.75
C ARG A 42 2.69 -4.27 -2.63
N ILE A 43 1.36 -4.43 -2.68
CA ILE A 43 0.46 -3.99 -1.61
C ILE A 43 0.83 -4.64 -0.27
N LYS A 44 1.13 -5.96 -0.27
CA LYS A 44 1.55 -6.66 0.95
C LYS A 44 2.81 -6.05 1.55
N ARG A 45 3.81 -5.72 0.72
CA ARG A 45 5.05 -5.06 1.17
C ARG A 45 4.76 -3.66 1.75
N HIS A 46 3.96 -2.84 1.06
CA HIS A 46 3.61 -1.50 1.54
C HIS A 46 2.82 -1.56 2.86
N LYS A 47 1.98 -2.58 3.06
CA LYS A 47 1.31 -2.80 4.34
C LYS A 47 2.27 -3.19 5.46
N GLN A 48 3.32 -3.95 5.17
CA GLN A 48 4.36 -4.27 6.15
C GLN A 48 5.13 -2.99 6.55
N GLU A 49 5.55 -2.20 5.57
CA GLU A 49 6.22 -0.91 5.81
C GLU A 49 5.33 0.07 6.60
N LEU A 50 4.02 0.14 6.30
CA LEU A 50 3.07 0.91 7.09
C LEU A 50 3.01 0.47 8.55
N ASN A 51 3.02 -0.84 8.80
CA ASN A 51 3.02 -1.35 10.17
C ASN A 51 4.31 -0.97 10.91
N GLU A 52 5.45 -1.03 10.23
CA GLU A 52 6.76 -0.62 10.78
C GLU A 52 6.78 0.87 11.10
N LEU A 53 6.31 1.72 10.18
CA LEU A 53 6.26 3.17 10.39
C LEU A 53 5.29 3.56 11.50
N ARG A 54 4.11 2.95 11.57
CA ARG A 54 3.15 3.18 12.67
C ARG A 54 3.72 2.75 14.01
N PHE A 55 4.49 1.67 14.04
CA PHE A 55 5.16 1.21 15.24
C PHE A 55 6.29 2.15 15.67
N GLN A 56 7.06 2.70 14.73
CA GLN A 56 8.05 3.73 15.00
C GLN A 56 7.40 5.02 15.51
N GLN A 57 6.29 5.45 14.90
CA GLN A 57 5.51 6.62 15.34
C GLN A 57 4.98 6.46 16.77
N ALA A 58 4.49 5.27 17.13
CA ALA A 58 3.98 5.00 18.47
C ALA A 58 5.05 4.93 19.57
N ARG A 59 6.33 4.84 19.19
CA ARG A 59 7.49 4.74 20.09
C ARG A 59 8.32 6.02 20.15
N GLY A 60 8.09 6.95 19.22
CA GLY A 60 8.74 8.25 19.14
C GLY A 60 8.11 9.27 20.06
#